data_AF-N1PJ84-F1
#
_entry.id   AF-N1PJ84-F1
#
_cell.length_a   1.000
_cell.length_b   1.000
_cell.length_c   1.000
_cell.angle_alpha   90.00
_cell.angle_beta   90.00
_cell.angle_gamma   90.00
#
_symmetry.space_group_name_H-M   'P 1'
#
loop_
_entity.id
_entity.type
_entity.pdbx_description
1 polymer ?
#
loop_
_entity_poly.entity_id
_entity_poly.type
_entity_poly.pdbx_seq_one_letter_code
_entity_poly.pdbx_strand_id
1 'polypeptide(L)'
;NYVRILQLNPATHINADIHCSIEAAPVTTAEHDALSYSWGMKSDGDASLSRSTSINEKSARVTRNLFKGLRRIRGRRDPARFWIDAVCI
;
A
#
# COMPACT_ATOMS: atom_id res chain seq x y z
N ASN A 1 7.96 21.32 -1.35
CA ASN A 1 7.47 20.20 -2.18
C ASN A 1 7.12 19.04 -1.26
N TYR A 2 5.96 18.40 -1.41
CA TYR A 2 5.49 17.33 -0.54
C TYR A 2 5.15 16.07 -1.34
N VAL A 3 5.35 14.92 -0.72
CA VAL A 3 4.97 13.61 -1.27
C VAL A 3 4.06 12.87 -0.29
N ARG A 4 3.28 11.92 -0.80
CA ARG A 4 2.46 11.02 0.02
C ARG A 4 3.24 9.74 0.27
N ILE A 5 3.43 9.41 1.54
CA ILE A 5 4.12 8.19 1.97
C ILE A 5 3.07 7.24 2.55
N LEU A 6 3.06 6.01 2.05
CA LEU A 6 2.29 4.91 2.62
C LEU A 6 3.15 4.22 3.68
N GLN A 7 2.64 4.19 4.91
CA GLN A 7 3.22 3.43 6.00
C GLN A 7 2.41 2.14 6.19
N LEU A 8 3.03 1.00 5.90
CA LEU A 8 2.45 -0.33 6.01
C LEU A 8 2.75 -0.92 7.38
N ASN A 9 1.70 -1.28 8.12
CA ASN A 9 1.87 -1.87 9.44
C ASN A 9 2.42 -3.30 9.33
N PRO A 10 3.29 -3.72 10.26
CA PRO A 10 3.80 -5.08 10.31
C PRO A 10 2.69 -6.08 10.65
N ALA A 11 2.89 -7.34 10.32
CA ALA A 11 2.04 -8.42 10.82
C ALA A 11 2.83 -9.71 11.04
N THR A 12 2.49 -10.44 12.10
CA THR A 12 3.10 -11.74 12.43
C THR A 12 2.74 -12.83 11.42
N HIS A 13 1.55 -12.72 10.81
CA HIS A 13 1.05 -13.67 9.82
C HIS A 13 0.96 -13.05 8.44
N ILE A 14 1.46 -13.80 7.43
CA ILE A 14 1.34 -13.39 6.02
C ILE A 14 -0.13 -13.20 5.63
N ASN A 15 -1.05 -13.97 6.23
CA ASN A 15 -2.47 -13.93 5.93
C ASN A 15 -3.29 -12.90 6.72
N ALA A 16 -2.68 -12.14 7.63
CA ALA A 16 -3.38 -11.08 8.35
C ALA A 16 -3.84 -9.96 7.41
N ASP A 17 -4.88 -9.24 7.83
CA ASP A 17 -5.42 -8.06 7.14
C ASP A 17 -4.36 -6.98 6.96
N ILE A 18 -4.48 -6.21 5.88
CA ILE A 18 -3.54 -5.13 5.57
C ILE A 18 -4.07 -3.85 6.19
N HIS A 19 -3.24 -3.27 7.05
CA HIS A 19 -3.45 -1.94 7.63
C HIS A 19 -2.30 -1.05 7.20
N CYS A 20 -2.63 0.11 6.67
CA CYS A 20 -1.66 1.14 6.36
C CYS A 20 -2.21 2.53 6.66
N SER A 21 -1.31 3.50 6.66
CA SER A 21 -1.63 4.92 6.74
C SER A 21 -0.96 5.67 5.60
N ILE A 22 -1.54 6.81 5.23
CA ILE A 22 -0.96 7.71 4.24
C ILE A 22 -0.73 9.06 4.91
N GLU A 23 0.51 9.51 4.90
CA GLU A 23 0.91 10.82 5.41
C GLU A 23 1.55 11.68 4.31
N ALA A 24 1.41 13.00 4.43
CA ALA A 24 2.15 13.94 3.61
C ALA A 24 3.48 14.27 4.29
N ALA A 25 4.60 14.08 3.59
CA ALA A 25 5.93 14.37 4.10
C ALA A 25 6.70 15.31 3.16
N PRO A 26 7.54 16.22 3.69
CA PRO A 26 8.43 17.01 2.86
C PRO A 26 9.38 16.11 2.08
N VAL A 27 9.56 16.39 0.78
CA VAL A 27 10.47 15.60 -0.08
C VAL A 27 11.90 15.53 0.49
N THR A 28 12.33 16.58 1.17
CA THR A 28 13.68 16.72 1.72
C THR A 28 13.94 15.86 2.95
N THR A 29 12.91 15.39 3.66
CA THR A 29 13.05 14.66 4.93
C THR A 29 12.33 13.31 4.93
N ALA A 30 11.64 12.96 3.85
CA ALA A 30 10.92 11.71 3.76
C ALA A 30 11.88 10.55 3.44
N GLU A 31 12.28 9.78 4.44
CA GLU A 31 12.88 8.46 4.21
C GLU A 31 11.79 7.47 3.79
N HIS A 32 11.95 6.91 2.58
CA HIS A 32 11.03 5.96 1.98
C HIS A 32 11.71 5.18 0.85
N ASP A 33 11.26 3.95 0.64
CA ASP A 33 11.53 3.24 -0.59
C ASP A 33 10.49 3.60 -1.66
N ALA A 34 10.84 3.48 -2.94
CA ALA A 34 9.87 3.64 -4.02
C ALA A 34 9.23 2.28 -4.36
N LEU A 35 7.89 2.20 -4.32
CA LEU A 35 7.16 1.02 -4.76
C LEU A 35 6.49 1.29 -6.12
N SER A 36 7.07 0.72 -7.18
CA SER A 36 6.45 0.68 -8.51
C SER A 36 5.69 -0.64 -8.69
N TYR A 37 4.43 -0.57 -9.12
CA TYR A 37 3.61 -1.75 -9.40
C TYR A 37 2.79 -1.56 -10.68
N SER A 38 2.48 -2.67 -11.36
CA SER A 38 1.63 -2.61 -12.54
C SER A 38 0.17 -2.40 -12.16
N TRP A 39 -0.41 -1.32 -12.67
CA TRP A 39 -1.83 -0.99 -12.64
C TRP A 39 -2.59 -1.98 -13.52
N GLY A 40 -3.06 -3.09 -12.95
CA GLY A 40 -3.83 -4.03 -13.75
C GLY A 40 -4.07 -5.36 -13.07
N MET A 41 -5.35 -5.66 -12.89
CA MET A 41 -5.81 -7.02 -13.15
C MET A 41 -5.82 -7.18 -14.70
N LYS A 42 -6.23 -8.30 -15.29
CA LYS A 42 -6.08 -8.47 -16.76
C LYS A 42 -6.79 -7.31 -17.53
N SER A 43 -6.57 -7.24 -18.84
CA SER A 43 -6.93 -6.15 -19.80
C SER A 43 -8.35 -5.55 -19.69
N ASP A 44 -9.21 -6.15 -18.90
CA ASP A 44 -10.61 -5.84 -18.62
C ASP A 44 -10.83 -4.94 -17.39
N GLY A 45 -9.81 -4.64 -16.57
CA GLY A 45 -9.95 -3.66 -15.49
C GLY A 45 -10.95 -4.07 -14.40
N ASP A 46 -11.21 -5.36 -14.25
CA ASP A 46 -12.28 -5.88 -13.40
C ASP A 46 -12.11 -5.50 -11.91
N ALA A 47 -12.92 -4.54 -11.47
CA ALA A 47 -12.97 -4.05 -10.10
C ALA A 47 -13.46 -5.10 -9.10
N SER A 48 -14.13 -6.18 -9.54
CA SER A 48 -14.57 -7.29 -8.68
C SER A 48 -13.39 -7.98 -7.99
N LEU A 49 -12.21 -7.93 -8.62
CA LEU A 49 -11.00 -8.56 -8.14
C LEU A 49 -10.21 -7.69 -7.15
N SER A 50 -10.68 -6.47 -6.84
CA SER A 50 -10.10 -5.63 -5.79
C SER A 50 -10.10 -6.34 -4.43
N ARG A 51 -9.27 -5.87 -3.50
CA ARG A 51 -9.14 -6.42 -2.15
C ARG A 51 -9.30 -5.31 -1.13
N SER A 52 -10.02 -5.62 -0.06
CA SER A 52 -10.23 -4.68 1.03
C SER A 52 -8.95 -4.57 1.88
N THR A 53 -8.65 -3.35 2.26
CA THR A 53 -7.54 -2.96 3.13
C THR A 53 -8.01 -1.83 4.04
N SER A 54 -7.33 -1.60 5.15
CA SER A 54 -7.59 -0.44 6.01
C SER A 54 -6.53 0.63 5.73
N ILE A 55 -6.97 1.82 5.34
CA ILE A 55 -6.13 2.98 5.09
C ILE A 55 -6.59 4.12 5.99
N ASN A 56 -5.72 4.60 6.86
CA ASN A 56 -6.09 5.59 7.89
C ASN A 56 -7.38 5.15 8.62
N GLU A 57 -7.43 3.87 9.03
CA GLU A 57 -8.55 3.22 9.72
C GLU A 57 -9.85 3.08 8.92
N LYS A 58 -9.88 3.52 7.66
CA LYS A 58 -11.04 3.41 6.76
C LYS A 58 -10.88 2.24 5.81
N SER A 59 -11.98 1.54 5.54
CA SER A 59 -11.99 0.48 4.52
C SER A 59 -11.76 1.10 3.14
N ALA A 60 -10.77 0.60 2.42
CA ALA A 60 -10.43 1.01 1.05
C ALA A 60 -10.20 -0.23 0.18
N ARG A 61 -10.50 -0.10 -1.12
CA ARG A 61 -10.33 -1.17 -2.10
C ARG A 61 -9.10 -0.89 -2.94
N VAL A 62 -8.11 -1.77 -2.86
CA VAL A 62 -6.91 -1.70 -3.69
C VAL A 62 -6.92 -2.79 -4.75
N THR A 63 -6.15 -2.59 -5.82
CA THR A 63 -5.98 -3.63 -6.84
C THR A 63 -5.36 -4.89 -6.23
N ARG A 64 -5.67 -6.06 -6.80
CA ARG A 64 -5.10 -7.33 -6.33
C ARG A 64 -3.58 -7.36 -6.36
N ASN A 65 -2.96 -6.69 -7.34
CA ASN A 65 -1.50 -6.63 -7.45
C ASN A 65 -0.90 -5.81 -6.32
N LEU A 66 -1.46 -4.62 -6.05
CA LEU A 66 -1.03 -3.82 -4.92
C LEU A 66 -1.21 -4.58 -3.60
N PHE A 67 -2.37 -5.21 -3.39
CA PHE A 67 -2.62 -6.04 -2.20
C PHE A 67 -1.57 -7.13 -2.01
N LYS A 68 -1.27 -7.90 -3.07
CA LYS A 68 -0.26 -8.96 -3.03
C LYS A 68 1.15 -8.40 -2.81
N GLY A 69 1.47 -7.27 -3.44
CA GLY A 69 2.74 -6.56 -3.28
C GLY A 69 2.95 -6.12 -1.84
N LEU A 70 1.99 -5.36 -1.28
CA LEU A 70 2.01 -4.93 0.12
C LEU A 70 2.18 -6.13 1.06
N ARG A 71 1.41 -7.20 0.87
CA ARG A 71 1.52 -8.41 1.70
C ARG A 71 2.92 -9.05 1.64
N ARG A 72 3.58 -9.05 0.48
CA ARG A 72 4.92 -9.64 0.30
C ARG A 72 6.03 -8.78 0.91
N ILE A 73 5.88 -7.46 0.82
CA ILE A 73 6.87 -6.50 1.34
C ILE A 73 6.67 -6.30 2.85
N ARG A 74 5.47 -6.53 3.38
CA ARG A 74 5.13 -6.39 4.80
C ARG A 74 6.12 -7.18 5.68
N GLY A 75 6.85 -6.43 6.50
CA GLY A 75 7.69 -6.98 7.56
C GLY A 75 6.88 -7.58 8.71
N ARG A 76 7.56 -8.39 9.54
CA ARG A 76 6.94 -9.00 10.74
C ARG A 76 7.00 -8.13 11.98
N ARG A 77 7.94 -7.19 12.03
CA ARG A 77 8.26 -6.40 13.24
C ARG A 77 8.21 -4.92 12.96
N ASP A 78 8.84 -4.49 11.88
CA ASP A 78 8.96 -3.08 11.56
C ASP A 78 7.95 -2.64 10.51
N PRO A 79 7.33 -1.46 10.66
CA PRO A 79 6.56 -0.83 9.61
C PRO A 79 7.44 -0.55 8.40
N ALA A 80 6.85 -0.63 7.22
CA ALA A 80 7.55 -0.33 5.98
C ALA A 80 6.98 0.94 5.35
N ARG A 81 7.86 1.84 4.88
CA ARG A 81 7.50 3.17 4.39
C ARG A 81 7.82 3.27 2.91
N PHE A 82 6.81 3.54 2.10
CA PHE A 82 6.97 3.64 0.66
C PHE A 82 6.31 4.88 0.09
N TRP A 83 6.98 5.50 -0.89
CA TRP A 83 6.27 6.32 -1.85
C TRP A 83 5.62 5.42 -2.90
N ILE A 84 4.37 5.71 -3.23
CA ILE A 84 3.59 4.99 -4.22
C ILE A 84 2.94 6.00 -5.17
N ASP A 85 2.99 5.71 -6.46
CA ASP A 85 2.46 6.56 -7.52
C ASP A 85 0.93 6.71 -7.41
N ALA A 86 0.23 5.65 -7.01
CA ALA A 86 -1.07 5.76 -6.39
C ALA A 86 -1.46 4.60 -5.49
N VAL A 87 -2.39 4.90 -4.59
CA VAL A 87 -3.29 3.91 -4.02
C VAL A 87 -4.62 4.12 -4.73
N CYS A 88 -5.10 3.13 -5.48
CA CYS A 88 -6.39 3.27 -6.16
C CYS A 88 -7.51 3.54 -5.13
N ILE A 89 -8.32 4.54 -5.46
CA ILE A 89 -9.61 4.89 -4.84
C ILE A 89 -10.71 4.23 -5.68
#